data_AF-A0A358PYH0-F1
#
_entry.id   AF-A0A358PYH0-F1
#
_cell.length_a   1.000
_cell.length_b   1.000
_cell.length_c   1.000
_cell.angle_alpha   90.00
_cell.angle_beta   90.00
_cell.angle_gamma   90.00
#
_symmetry.space_group_name_H-M   'P 1'
#
loop_
_entity.id
_entity.type
_entity.pdbx_description
1 polymer ?
#
loop_
_entity_poly.entity_id
_entity_poly.type
_entity_poly.pdbx_seq_one_letter_code
_entity_poly.pdbx_strand_id
1 'polypeptide(L)'
;MNKKIKSIVFVGLTSIAILGLAGCGSQTKDMMNTSNMTQYMTSNPTAMMDVLSSPDARQSMVKVMGSSQMVPVMMEMMKNSDVQKNMISIMGSSENKDSMVSIMTNPSMFKPMVEVMSDPKMKATFEAMLKDPALEPIAKEVLGLK
;
A
#
# COMPACT_ATOMS: atom_id res chain seq x y z
N MET A 1 65.29 41.43 -53.71
CA MET A 1 65.03 40.65 -54.94
C MET A 1 64.88 39.19 -54.53
N ASN A 2 63.69 38.78 -54.08
CA ASN A 2 62.56 38.21 -54.84
C ASN A 2 62.71 36.71 -55.16
N LYS A 3 61.63 35.96 -54.88
CA LYS A 3 61.41 34.49 -54.94
C LYS A 3 61.73 33.82 -53.58
N LYS A 4 60.80 33.33 -52.76
CA LYS A 4 59.50 32.72 -53.06
C LYS A 4 58.54 32.90 -51.88
N ILE A 5 57.91 34.06 -51.83
CA ILE A 5 56.61 34.29 -51.20
C ILE A 5 55.58 33.60 -52.10
N LYS A 6 55.46 32.25 -52.07
CA LYS A 6 54.49 31.46 -52.87
C LYS A 6 54.20 30.06 -52.28
N SER A 7 54.20 29.91 -50.96
CA SER A 7 53.67 28.67 -50.35
C SER A 7 53.01 28.91 -49.00
N ILE A 8 52.48 30.12 -48.82
CA ILE A 8 51.49 30.46 -47.80
C ILE A 8 50.20 30.57 -48.62
N VAL A 9 49.16 29.82 -48.28
CA VAL A 9 47.92 29.54 -49.06
C VAL A 9 48.01 28.22 -49.83
N PHE A 10 47.96 27.07 -49.13
CA PHE A 10 47.20 25.88 -49.57
C PHE A 10 47.14 24.68 -48.57
N VAL A 11 47.11 24.89 -47.25
CA VAL A 11 46.72 23.79 -46.34
C VAL A 11 45.84 24.36 -45.22
N GLY A 12 44.64 24.77 -45.62
CA GLY A 12 43.49 24.80 -44.72
C GLY A 12 42.92 23.39 -44.62
N LEU A 13 42.35 23.07 -43.47
CA LEU A 13 41.78 21.78 -43.09
C LEU A 13 42.82 20.66 -42.95
N THR A 14 43.18 20.34 -41.70
CA THR A 14 42.78 19.06 -41.07
C THR A 14 43.38 18.95 -39.66
N SER A 15 42.56 18.39 -38.76
CA SER A 15 42.97 17.72 -37.53
C SER A 15 43.25 18.58 -36.30
N ILE A 16 42.16 19.00 -35.65
CA ILE A 16 42.10 19.19 -34.20
C ILE A 16 42.44 17.84 -33.55
N ALA A 17 43.69 17.66 -33.16
CA ALA A 17 44.17 16.52 -32.41
C ALA A 17 44.11 16.83 -30.91
N ILE A 18 43.07 16.29 -30.27
CA ILE A 18 43.09 15.62 -28.96
C ILE A 18 43.97 16.28 -27.89
N LEU A 19 43.37 17.13 -27.07
CA LEU A 19 43.83 17.36 -25.71
C LEU A 19 43.37 16.19 -24.83
N GLY A 20 44.35 15.46 -24.31
CA GLY A 20 44.15 14.35 -23.40
C GLY A 20 43.60 14.76 -22.03
N LEU A 21 42.66 13.95 -21.56
CA LEU A 21 42.74 13.21 -20.30
C LEU A 21 43.20 14.01 -19.06
N ALA A 22 42.25 14.65 -18.39
CA ALA A 22 42.13 14.62 -16.93
C ALA A 22 40.70 15.03 -16.56
N GLY A 23 39.78 14.08 -16.57
CA GLY A 23 38.37 14.33 -16.28
C GLY A 23 37.47 13.12 -16.42
N CYS A 24 37.95 11.92 -16.07
CA CYS A 24 37.07 10.77 -15.80
C CYS A 24 36.37 11.00 -14.46
N GLY A 25 35.44 11.96 -14.43
CA GLY A 25 34.32 11.93 -13.49
C GLY A 25 33.29 10.99 -14.08
N SER A 26 33.53 9.67 -13.95
CA SER A 26 32.54 8.65 -14.26
C SER A 26 31.27 8.99 -13.50
N GLN A 27 30.26 9.48 -14.22
CA GLN A 27 28.89 9.49 -13.76
C GLN A 27 28.51 8.04 -13.46
N THR A 28 28.57 7.69 -12.18
CA THR A 28 27.90 6.52 -11.62
C THR A 28 26.41 6.77 -11.75
N LYS A 29 25.89 6.57 -12.97
CA LYS A 29 24.46 6.43 -13.22
C LYS A 29 24.16 4.95 -13.12
N ASP A 30 24.31 4.41 -11.90
CA ASP A 30 23.71 3.15 -11.52
C ASP A 30 22.20 3.34 -11.60
N MET A 31 21.66 3.18 -12.81
CA MET A 31 20.27 2.85 -13.02
C MET A 31 20.07 1.50 -12.35
N MET A 32 19.56 1.50 -11.12
CA MET A 32 19.14 0.28 -10.43
C MET A 32 18.22 -0.49 -11.37
N ASN A 33 18.72 -1.63 -11.86
CA ASN A 33 18.01 -2.53 -12.75
C ASN A 33 16.83 -3.12 -11.99
N THR A 34 15.59 -2.85 -12.43
CA THR A 34 14.34 -3.34 -11.82
C THR A 34 14.37 -4.84 -11.53
N SER A 35 15.07 -5.63 -12.35
CA SER A 35 15.26 -7.07 -12.16
C SER A 35 16.03 -7.42 -10.87
N ASN A 36 16.99 -6.58 -10.47
CA ASN A 36 17.83 -6.78 -9.29
C ASN A 36 17.07 -6.42 -7.99
N MET A 37 16.16 -5.44 -8.06
CA MET A 37 15.32 -5.04 -6.94
C MET A 37 14.27 -6.09 -6.58
N THR A 38 13.57 -6.66 -7.58
CA THR A 38 12.60 -7.76 -7.35
C THR A 38 13.30 -9.01 -6.81
N GLN A 39 14.49 -9.32 -7.32
CA GLN A 39 15.30 -10.43 -6.83
C GLN A 39 15.77 -10.20 -5.38
N TYR A 40 16.21 -8.99 -5.04
CA TYR A 40 16.57 -8.62 -3.66
C TYR A 40 15.37 -8.72 -2.69
N MET A 41 14.20 -8.22 -3.11
CA MET A 41 12.96 -8.30 -2.32
C MET A 41 12.51 -9.74 -2.08
N THR A 42 12.63 -10.61 -3.08
CA THR A 42 12.22 -12.03 -2.96
C THR A 42 13.21 -12.84 -2.14
N SER A 43 14.50 -12.49 -2.17
CA SER A 43 15.57 -13.26 -1.54
C SER A 43 15.77 -12.93 -0.05
N ASN A 44 15.23 -11.81 0.44
CA ASN A 44 15.41 -11.39 1.83
C ASN A 44 14.09 -10.90 2.47
N PRO A 45 13.14 -11.82 2.73
CA PRO A 45 11.82 -11.48 3.25
C PRO A 45 11.87 -10.86 4.65
N THR A 46 12.85 -11.21 5.48
CA THR A 46 13.00 -10.66 6.83
C THR A 46 13.45 -9.20 6.79
N ALA A 47 14.47 -8.86 5.99
CA ALA A 47 14.90 -7.47 5.83
C ALA A 47 13.80 -6.61 5.18
N MET A 48 13.02 -7.19 4.27
CA MET A 48 11.85 -6.54 3.70
C MET A 48 10.77 -6.29 4.77
N MET A 49 10.53 -7.26 5.66
CA MET A 49 9.58 -7.10 6.76
C MET A 49 10.00 -5.99 7.73
N ASP A 50 11.29 -5.88 8.05
CA ASP A 50 11.81 -4.82 8.92
C ASP A 50 11.63 -3.42 8.29
N VAL A 51 11.92 -3.30 6.99
CA VAL A 51 11.70 -2.04 6.25
C VAL A 51 10.21 -1.69 6.20
N LEU A 52 9.35 -2.65 5.87
CA LEU A 52 7.89 -2.45 5.81
C LEU A 52 7.26 -2.19 7.19
N SER A 53 7.89 -2.69 8.24
CA SER A 53 7.44 -2.49 9.63
C SER A 53 7.89 -1.16 10.21
N SER A 54 8.77 -0.41 9.54
CA SER A 54 9.18 0.93 9.97
C SER A 54 7.99 1.91 9.98
N PRO A 55 7.94 2.89 10.91
CA PRO A 55 6.83 3.83 10.99
C PRO A 55 6.54 4.58 9.68
N ASP A 56 7.58 4.99 8.96
CA ASP A 56 7.45 5.72 7.69
C ASP A 56 6.90 4.83 6.57
N ALA A 57 7.35 3.56 6.51
CA ALA A 57 6.81 2.60 5.56
C ALA A 57 5.36 2.25 5.89
N ARG A 58 4.98 2.12 7.16
CA ARG A 58 3.59 1.89 7.58
C ARG A 58 2.68 3.02 7.12
N GLN A 59 3.04 4.28 7.33
CA GLN A 59 2.23 5.42 6.86
C GLN A 59 2.09 5.45 5.34
N SER A 60 3.20 5.20 4.64
CA SER A 60 3.21 5.12 3.18
C SER A 60 2.32 3.99 2.69
N MET A 61 2.36 2.83 3.36
CA MET A 61 1.53 1.67 3.02
C MET A 61 0.04 1.94 3.27
N VAL A 62 -0.33 2.58 4.37
CA VAL A 62 -1.72 3.00 4.63
C VAL A 62 -2.21 3.95 3.54
N LYS A 63 -1.38 4.92 3.12
CA LYS A 63 -1.72 5.85 2.04
C LYS A 63 -1.89 5.14 0.69
N VAL A 64 -1.02 4.19 0.38
CA VAL A 64 -1.11 3.37 -0.84
C VAL A 64 -2.36 2.50 -0.81
N MET A 65 -2.61 1.78 0.29
CA MET A 65 -3.78 0.92 0.46
C MET A 65 -5.10 1.70 0.42
N GLY A 66 -5.12 2.93 0.95
CA GLY A 66 -6.27 3.83 0.89
C GLY A 66 -6.42 4.58 -0.44
N SER A 67 -5.50 4.40 -1.39
CA SER A 67 -5.59 5.06 -2.70
C SER A 67 -6.73 4.49 -3.54
N SER A 68 -7.35 5.33 -4.36
CA SER A 68 -8.44 4.92 -5.26
C SER A 68 -8.06 3.79 -6.23
N GLN A 69 -6.76 3.66 -6.55
CA GLN A 69 -6.23 2.60 -7.40
C GLN A 69 -6.15 1.25 -6.68
N MET A 70 -5.96 1.25 -5.36
CA MET A 70 -5.87 0.02 -4.55
C MET A 70 -7.23 -0.46 -4.03
N VAL A 71 -8.21 0.44 -3.88
CA VAL A 71 -9.59 0.08 -3.50
C VAL A 71 -10.15 -1.11 -4.31
N PRO A 72 -10.11 -1.14 -5.66
CA PRO A 72 -10.66 -2.27 -6.41
C PRO A 72 -9.90 -3.58 -6.14
N VAL A 73 -8.58 -3.51 -5.96
CA VAL A 73 -7.74 -4.67 -5.63
C VAL A 73 -8.11 -5.22 -4.24
N MET A 74 -8.30 -4.33 -3.27
CA MET A 74 -8.74 -4.70 -1.93
C MET A 74 -10.16 -5.30 -1.94
N MET A 75 -11.07 -4.74 -2.74
CA MET A 75 -12.43 -5.29 -2.90
C MET A 75 -12.41 -6.69 -3.52
N GLU A 76 -11.51 -6.95 -4.46
CA GLU A 76 -11.34 -8.28 -5.03
C GLU A 76 -10.75 -9.25 -4.00
N MET A 77 -9.72 -8.81 -3.26
CA MET A 77 -9.11 -9.60 -2.19
C MET A 77 -10.13 -9.98 -1.10
N MET A 78 -11.06 -9.10 -0.75
CA MET A 78 -12.14 -9.39 0.21
C MET A 78 -13.11 -10.49 -0.25
N LYS A 79 -13.12 -10.86 -1.54
CA LYS A 79 -13.91 -12.00 -2.04
C LYS A 79 -13.21 -13.34 -1.85
N ASN A 80 -11.91 -13.34 -1.53
CA ASN A 80 -11.15 -14.56 -1.27
C ASN A 80 -11.54 -15.17 0.09
N SER A 81 -11.80 -16.47 0.12
CA SER A 81 -12.27 -17.17 1.32
C SER A 81 -11.25 -17.22 2.46
N ASP A 82 -9.95 -17.33 2.14
CA ASP A 82 -8.90 -17.37 3.16
C ASP A 82 -8.74 -16.00 3.81
N VAL A 83 -8.83 -14.94 3.00
CA VAL A 83 -8.85 -13.56 3.51
C VAL A 83 -10.07 -13.33 4.40
N GLN A 84 -11.26 -13.77 3.97
CA GLN A 84 -12.47 -13.66 4.79
C GLN A 84 -12.33 -14.37 6.13
N LYS A 85 -11.81 -15.61 6.13
CA LYS A 85 -11.60 -16.40 7.35
C LYS A 85 -10.63 -15.71 8.31
N ASN A 86 -9.53 -15.20 7.78
CA ASN A 86 -8.54 -14.47 8.57
C ASN A 86 -9.15 -13.18 9.13
N MET A 87 -9.92 -12.44 8.33
CA MET A 87 -10.59 -11.22 8.76
C MET A 87 -11.60 -11.49 9.88
N ILE A 88 -12.40 -12.56 9.78
CA ILE A 88 -13.33 -12.98 10.84
C ILE A 88 -12.56 -13.31 12.13
N SER A 89 -11.44 -14.03 12.03
CA SER A 89 -10.58 -14.35 13.18
C SER A 89 -10.04 -13.08 13.85
N ILE A 90 -9.56 -12.13 13.06
CA ILE A 90 -9.06 -10.83 13.54
C ILE A 90 -10.19 -10.05 14.21
N MET A 91 -11.37 -9.96 13.59
CA MET A 91 -12.50 -9.21 14.15
C MET A 91 -13.07 -9.84 15.42
N GLY A 92 -13.02 -11.17 15.53
CA GLY A 92 -13.50 -11.91 16.70
C GLY A 92 -12.48 -12.07 17.82
N SER A 93 -11.24 -11.58 17.65
CA SER A 93 -10.21 -11.71 18.68
C SER A 93 -10.49 -10.77 19.86
N SER A 94 -10.11 -11.21 21.07
CA SER A 94 -10.23 -10.38 22.27
C SER A 94 -9.37 -9.12 22.20
N GLU A 95 -8.20 -9.18 21.57
CA GLU A 95 -7.29 -8.06 21.37
C GLU A 95 -7.92 -6.92 20.56
N ASN A 96 -8.79 -7.25 19.60
CA ASN A 96 -9.43 -6.25 18.74
C ASN A 96 -10.81 -5.81 19.22
N LYS A 97 -11.32 -6.38 20.31
CA LYS A 97 -12.69 -6.14 20.80
C LYS A 97 -12.96 -4.65 20.99
N ASP A 98 -12.10 -3.93 21.70
CA ASP A 98 -12.32 -2.51 22.02
C ASP A 98 -12.26 -1.62 20.77
N SER A 99 -11.35 -1.93 19.85
CA SER A 99 -11.28 -1.27 18.55
C SER A 99 -12.56 -1.50 17.73
N MET A 100 -13.08 -2.73 17.73
CA MET A 100 -14.31 -3.07 17.01
C MET A 100 -15.53 -2.39 17.62
N VAL A 101 -15.64 -2.35 18.96
CA VAL A 101 -16.70 -1.59 19.65
C VAL A 101 -16.60 -0.11 19.30
N SER A 102 -15.41 0.47 19.30
CA SER A 102 -15.20 1.88 18.96
C SER A 102 -15.62 2.20 17.52
N ILE A 103 -15.35 1.29 16.58
CA ILE A 103 -15.81 1.41 15.19
C ILE A 103 -17.33 1.32 15.12
N MET A 104 -17.94 0.30 15.73
CA MET A 104 -19.39 0.06 15.65
C MET A 104 -20.21 1.13 16.36
N THR A 105 -19.66 1.76 17.38
CA THR A 105 -20.30 2.86 18.13
C THR A 105 -20.00 4.24 17.54
N ASN A 106 -19.19 4.32 16.47
CA ASN A 106 -18.95 5.58 15.78
C ASN A 106 -20.27 6.10 15.17
N PRO A 107 -20.67 7.36 15.41
CA PRO A 107 -21.92 7.91 14.89
C PRO A 107 -22.07 7.81 13.36
N SER A 108 -20.96 7.90 12.61
CA SER A 108 -20.97 7.76 11.15
C SER A 108 -21.28 6.34 10.67
N MET A 109 -21.12 5.33 11.54
CA MET A 109 -21.46 3.93 11.24
C MET A 109 -22.93 3.61 11.46
N PHE A 110 -23.69 4.47 12.15
CA PHE A 110 -25.09 4.21 12.47
C PHE A 110 -25.93 3.89 11.23
N LYS A 111 -25.93 4.79 10.23
CA LYS A 111 -26.75 4.62 9.03
C LYS A 111 -26.35 3.37 8.22
N PRO A 112 -25.07 3.14 7.87
CA PRO A 112 -24.64 1.91 7.21
C PRO A 112 -25.01 0.64 7.99
N MET A 113 -24.87 0.66 9.31
CA MET A 113 -25.18 -0.49 10.15
C MET A 113 -26.68 -0.81 10.15
N VAL A 114 -27.54 0.20 10.20
CA VAL A 114 -29.00 0.03 10.07
C VAL A 114 -29.36 -0.55 8.71
N GLU A 115 -28.75 -0.05 7.62
CA GLU A 115 -28.99 -0.55 6.27
C GLU A 115 -28.62 -2.04 6.14
N VAL A 116 -27.45 -2.43 6.67
CA VAL A 116 -27.02 -3.84 6.69
C VAL A 116 -27.96 -4.69 7.54
N MET A 117 -28.30 -4.26 8.75
CA MET A 117 -29.17 -5.02 9.67
C MET A 117 -30.61 -5.15 9.17
N SER A 118 -31.05 -4.23 8.32
CA SER A 118 -32.38 -4.26 7.69
C SER A 118 -32.43 -5.16 6.45
N ASP A 119 -31.29 -5.69 5.98
CA ASP A 119 -31.26 -6.63 4.86
C ASP A 119 -32.03 -7.92 5.25
N PRO A 120 -32.95 -8.42 4.39
CA PRO A 120 -33.71 -9.65 4.68
C PRO A 120 -32.84 -10.86 5.03
N LYS A 121 -31.62 -10.95 4.48
CA LYS A 121 -30.67 -12.03 4.78
C LYS A 121 -30.14 -11.97 6.20
N MET A 122 -30.14 -10.79 6.82
CA MET A 122 -29.72 -10.60 8.21
C MET A 122 -30.81 -10.97 9.22
N LYS A 123 -32.07 -11.12 8.79
CA LYS A 123 -33.20 -11.39 9.69
C LYS A 123 -32.95 -12.57 10.63
N ALA A 124 -32.54 -13.71 10.09
CA ALA A 124 -32.32 -14.93 10.89
C ALA A 124 -31.17 -14.73 11.90
N THR A 125 -30.09 -14.06 11.48
CA THR A 125 -28.95 -13.74 12.36
C THR A 125 -29.36 -12.78 13.46
N PHE A 126 -30.11 -11.73 13.12
CA PHE A 126 -30.59 -10.76 14.10
C PHE A 126 -31.54 -11.39 15.12
N GLU A 127 -32.47 -12.24 14.67
CA GLU A 127 -33.34 -13.01 15.57
C GLU A 127 -32.55 -13.94 16.51
N ALA A 128 -31.49 -14.57 16.00
CA ALA A 128 -30.62 -15.40 16.82
C ALA A 128 -29.87 -14.57 17.88
N MET A 129 -29.36 -13.39 17.50
CA MET A 129 -28.71 -12.47 18.43
C MET A 129 -29.65 -12.01 19.54
N LEU A 130 -30.89 -11.63 19.23
CA LEU A 130 -31.87 -11.21 20.25
C LEU A 130 -32.23 -12.30 21.25
N LYS A 131 -32.10 -13.57 20.85
CA LYS A 131 -32.32 -14.74 21.71
C LYS A 131 -31.07 -15.18 22.45
N ASP A 132 -29.92 -14.58 22.17
CA ASP A 132 -28.68 -14.90 22.86
C ASP A 132 -28.75 -14.45 24.33
N PRO A 133 -28.49 -15.34 25.30
CA PRO A 133 -28.55 -15.00 26.73
C PRO A 133 -27.64 -13.82 27.11
N ALA A 134 -26.54 -13.61 26.38
CA ALA A 134 -25.64 -12.48 26.63
C ALA A 134 -26.28 -11.12 26.27
N LEU A 135 -27.25 -11.11 25.35
CA LEU A 135 -27.97 -9.91 24.94
C LEU A 135 -29.32 -9.75 25.64
N GLU A 136 -29.84 -10.79 26.27
CA GLU A 136 -31.11 -10.77 27.01
C GLU A 136 -31.28 -9.58 27.98
N PRO A 137 -30.32 -9.24 28.87
CA PRO A 137 -30.52 -8.12 29.80
C PRO A 137 -30.68 -6.78 29.08
N ILE A 138 -29.87 -6.55 28.05
CA ILE A 138 -29.89 -5.31 27.26
C ILE A 138 -31.15 -5.26 26.39
N ALA A 139 -31.54 -6.38 25.79
CA ALA A 139 -32.75 -6.47 24.97
C ALA A 139 -34.00 -6.18 25.80
N LYS A 140 -34.11 -6.71 27.01
CA LYS A 140 -35.22 -6.42 27.94
C LYS A 140 -35.28 -4.95 28.33
N GLU A 141 -34.14 -4.37 28.68
CA GLU A 141 -34.03 -2.95 29.03
C GLU A 141 -34.47 -2.05 27.86
N VAL A 142 -33.94 -2.28 26.65
CA VAL A 142 -34.21 -1.45 25.47
C VAL A 142 -35.65 -1.61 24.97
N LEU A 143 -36.22 -2.82 25.04
CA LEU A 143 -37.59 -3.09 24.60
C LEU A 143 -38.63 -2.76 25.67
N GLY A 144 -38.22 -2.32 26.87
CA GLY A 144 -39.11 -2.03 27.98
C GLY A 144 -39.86 -3.27 28.51
N LEU A 145 -39.31 -4.47 28.26
CA LEU A 145 -39.86 -5.73 28.73
C LEU A 145 -39.35 -5.97 30.16
N LYS A 146 -40.20 -5.68 31.15
CA LYS A 146 -39.94 -5.96 32.58
C LYS A 146 -39.88 -7.46 32.86
#